data_AF-A0A9E4IJB5-F1
#
_entry.id   AF-A0A9E4IJB5-F1
#
_cell.length_a   1.000
_cell.length_b   1.000
_cell.length_c   1.000
_cell.angle_alpha   90.00
_cell.angle_beta   90.00
_cell.angle_gamma   90.00
#
_symmetry.space_group_name_H-M   'P 1'
#
loop_
_entity.id
_entity.type
_entity.pdbx_description
1 polymer ?
#
loop_
_entity_poly.entity_id
_entity_poly.type
_entity_poly.pdbx_seq_one_letter_code
_entity_poly.pdbx_strand_id
1 'polypeptide(L)'
;MRRRGGGIGTRWTVLALAGAGGAMAVDDAGRIVTGRSGWSLDWEILAGENRCVPGAAASLRQHAAGATDAAPVALETLVRAAGGDVSQLVYAARVAGAGPGALGVLEVRNRTSAPVAVTLTIRHGDFWRPDGLWSVEIDDAGALANGTRALWWQRPPAGARLLADAAAAPGGPAGSAPAAAGLPGAYQRVRSRHGRAGAVLTWPVTHGGALEVLLPLRPGEVTPPAPAVLPTLAQVGRGWDRHTAEGLQVAGLADGRIEMLVGAAIRRLLALDVGPDAGEGPDGRLSPGGRALVAAALAVAGYAPRAAEVVSVRAARNPSGAARLARQEAAKVTAPFGDAAAGVAGAMATVAGPGGGWAGERGGDDPALRAAFLLAVRDTLVTEHGGGLDLLRGAGAAGDLAGSRQPIEVHRLGTGCGLLSFGLRWHDGTPALLWELAPPGTRLESWACALAAGGERGDAAVPAQLRASALLESWSTDRAAGEALLRP
;
A
#
# COMPACT_ATOMS: atom_id res chain seq x y z
N MET A 1 -19.17 7.57 -22.09
CA MET A 1 -18.74 6.19 -21.79
C MET A 1 -19.49 5.74 -20.54
N ARG A 2 -20.52 4.89 -20.68
CA ARG A 2 -21.49 4.58 -19.62
C ARG A 2 -20.83 3.79 -18.48
N ARG A 3 -21.03 4.24 -17.23
CA ARG A 3 -20.82 3.44 -16.01
C ARG A 3 -21.54 2.10 -16.18
N ARG A 4 -20.81 1.01 -16.37
CA ARG A 4 -21.40 -0.33 -16.27
C ARG A 4 -21.59 -0.62 -14.79
N GLY A 5 -22.86 -0.67 -14.37
CA GLY A 5 -23.25 -1.15 -13.06
C GLY A 5 -22.80 -2.59 -12.88
N GLY A 6 -21.85 -2.76 -11.96
CA GLY A 6 -21.35 -4.04 -11.48
C GLY A 6 -20.68 -3.79 -10.15
N GLY A 7 -21.46 -3.85 -9.07
CA GLY A 7 -21.01 -3.84 -7.68
C GLY A 7 -20.53 -2.48 -7.16
N ILE A 8 -21.18 -1.99 -6.12
CA ILE A 8 -20.58 -1.00 -5.22
C ILE A 8 -19.33 -1.64 -4.60
N GLY A 9 -18.17 -0.99 -4.73
CA GLY A 9 -17.28 -0.76 -3.57
C GLY A 9 -16.35 -1.86 -3.05
N THR A 10 -15.88 -2.84 -3.83
CA THR A 10 -14.80 -3.74 -3.35
C THR A 10 -13.49 -2.95 -3.24
N ARG A 11 -12.99 -2.76 -2.02
CA ARG A 11 -11.73 -2.06 -1.74
C ARG A 11 -10.59 -3.07 -1.77
N TRP A 12 -9.52 -2.74 -2.48
CA TRP A 12 -8.29 -3.54 -2.47
C TRP A 12 -7.17 -2.82 -1.73
N THR A 13 -6.40 -3.58 -0.95
CA THR A 13 -5.14 -3.14 -0.34
C THR A 13 -3.99 -3.80 -1.05
N VAL A 14 -3.02 -3.01 -1.52
CA VAL A 14 -1.85 -3.52 -2.23
C VAL A 14 -0.70 -3.77 -1.25
N LEU A 15 -0.13 -4.96 -1.32
CA LEU A 15 1.01 -5.42 -0.54
C LEU A 15 2.18 -5.72 -1.48
N ALA A 16 3.32 -5.11 -1.21
CA ALA A 16 4.52 -5.20 -2.03
C ALA A 16 5.77 -4.95 -1.18
N LEU A 17 6.96 -5.12 -1.77
CA LEU A 17 8.24 -4.83 -1.14
C LEU A 17 9.03 -3.81 -1.94
N ALA A 18 9.73 -2.91 -1.26
CA ALA A 18 10.61 -1.92 -1.87
C ALA A 18 11.63 -2.61 -2.81
N GLY A 19 11.68 -2.15 -4.06
CA GLY A 19 12.63 -2.61 -5.08
C GLY A 19 12.51 -4.09 -5.47
N ALA A 20 11.50 -4.82 -5.03
CA ALA A 20 11.35 -6.24 -5.37
C ALA A 20 10.64 -6.48 -6.70
N GLY A 21 9.87 -5.49 -7.18
CA GLY A 21 9.06 -5.62 -8.39
C GLY A 21 7.79 -6.45 -8.16
N GLY A 22 6.67 -5.97 -8.71
CA GLY A 22 5.36 -6.60 -8.55
C GLY A 22 4.73 -6.43 -7.17
N ALA A 23 3.47 -6.82 -7.13
CA ALA A 23 2.62 -6.64 -5.97
C ALA A 23 1.48 -7.66 -5.99
N MET A 24 0.87 -7.84 -4.82
CA MET A 24 -0.42 -8.49 -4.70
C MET A 24 -1.43 -7.52 -4.12
N ALA A 25 -2.71 -7.72 -4.43
CA ALA A 25 -3.79 -6.97 -3.82
C ALA A 25 -4.74 -7.91 -3.11
N VAL A 26 -5.24 -7.47 -1.96
CA VAL A 26 -6.17 -8.21 -1.09
C VAL A 26 -7.44 -7.38 -0.94
N ASP A 27 -8.60 -7.97 -1.18
CA ASP A 27 -9.88 -7.28 -0.94
C ASP A 27 -10.36 -7.39 0.52
N ASP A 28 -11.48 -6.75 0.83
CA ASP A 28 -12.07 -6.74 2.17
C ASP A 28 -12.47 -8.15 2.67
N ALA A 29 -12.64 -9.13 1.78
CA ALA A 29 -12.97 -10.52 2.08
C ALA A 29 -11.74 -11.44 2.13
N GLY A 30 -10.55 -10.91 1.88
CA GLY A 30 -9.32 -11.71 1.84
C GLY A 30 -9.07 -12.42 0.50
N ARG A 31 -9.77 -12.03 -0.57
CA ARG A 31 -9.46 -12.50 -1.92
C ARG A 31 -8.16 -11.87 -2.38
N ILE A 32 -7.29 -12.68 -2.99
CA ILE A 32 -5.97 -12.23 -3.43
C ILE A 32 -5.90 -12.22 -4.96
N VAL A 33 -5.28 -11.18 -5.51
CA VAL A 33 -4.83 -11.13 -6.91
C VAL A 33 -3.35 -10.79 -6.95
N THR A 34 -2.63 -11.39 -7.91
CA THR A 34 -1.19 -11.13 -8.13
C THR A 34 -0.95 -10.71 -9.57
N GLY A 35 -0.15 -9.65 -9.77
CA GLY A 35 0.28 -9.21 -11.09
C GLY A 35 -0.83 -9.12 -12.16
N ARG A 36 -0.51 -9.57 -13.39
CA ARG A 36 -1.41 -9.65 -14.56
C ARG A 36 -1.75 -11.10 -14.89
N SER A 37 -2.37 -11.78 -13.95
CA SER A 37 -2.49 -13.23 -14.04
C SER A 37 -3.86 -13.70 -14.54
N GLY A 38 -4.85 -12.82 -14.59
CA GLY A 38 -6.20 -13.12 -15.09
C GLY A 38 -7.00 -14.02 -14.13
N TRP A 39 -6.47 -14.23 -12.92
CA TRP A 39 -7.03 -15.09 -11.90
C TRP A 39 -6.94 -14.46 -10.53
N SER A 40 -7.73 -15.02 -9.62
CA SER A 40 -7.75 -14.65 -8.21
C SER A 40 -7.78 -15.90 -7.34
N LEU A 41 -7.32 -15.75 -6.10
CA LEU A 41 -7.37 -16.77 -5.07
C LEU A 41 -8.42 -16.38 -4.04
N ASP A 42 -9.38 -17.26 -3.84
CA ASP A 42 -10.36 -17.17 -2.76
C ASP A 42 -10.14 -18.25 -1.74
N TRP A 43 -10.78 -18.08 -0.59
CA TRP A 43 -10.68 -19.01 0.51
C TRP A 43 -12.04 -19.27 1.14
N GLU A 44 -12.26 -20.51 1.57
CA GLU A 44 -13.43 -20.97 2.29
C GLU A 44 -13.00 -21.89 3.43
N ILE A 45 -13.82 -21.97 4.48
CA ILE A 45 -13.58 -22.85 5.63
C ILE A 45 -14.76 -23.81 5.75
N LEU A 46 -14.45 -25.08 5.98
CA LEU A 46 -15.41 -26.10 6.37
C LEU A 46 -15.05 -26.61 7.78
N ALA A 47 -15.93 -26.38 8.74
CA ALA A 47 -15.80 -26.80 10.14
C ALA A 47 -16.93 -27.77 10.49
N GLY A 48 -16.67 -29.07 10.38
CA GLY A 48 -17.73 -30.09 10.36
C GLY A 48 -18.63 -29.90 9.14
N GLU A 49 -19.94 -29.80 9.34
CA GLU A 49 -20.92 -29.52 8.29
C GLU A 49 -21.05 -28.01 7.97
N ASN A 50 -20.43 -27.14 8.78
CA ASN A 50 -20.60 -25.70 8.65
C ASN A 50 -19.60 -25.11 7.66
N ARG A 51 -20.11 -24.61 6.54
CA ARG A 51 -19.33 -23.86 5.55
C ARG A 51 -19.34 -22.37 5.86
N CYS A 52 -18.16 -21.75 5.92
CA CYS A 52 -17.98 -20.32 6.06
C CYS A 52 -17.29 -19.76 4.81
N VAL A 53 -17.97 -18.84 4.12
CA VAL A 53 -17.44 -18.07 2.99
C VAL A 53 -17.20 -16.64 3.49
N PRO A 54 -15.95 -16.18 3.60
CA PRO A 54 -15.61 -14.89 4.20
C PRO A 54 -16.39 -13.69 3.64
N GLY A 55 -16.50 -13.59 2.31
CA GLY A 55 -17.24 -12.49 1.66
C GLY A 55 -18.75 -12.45 1.94
N ALA A 56 -19.32 -13.50 2.56
CA ALA A 56 -20.71 -13.56 3.00
C ALA A 56 -20.86 -13.68 4.53
N ALA A 57 -19.74 -13.72 5.27
CA ALA A 57 -19.76 -13.94 6.71
C ALA A 57 -19.99 -12.64 7.47
N ALA A 58 -21.05 -12.57 8.26
CA ALA A 58 -21.32 -11.41 9.13
C ALA A 58 -20.23 -11.19 10.21
N SER A 59 -19.42 -12.21 10.48
CA SER A 59 -18.31 -12.18 11.45
C SER A 59 -16.98 -11.68 10.85
N LEU A 60 -16.96 -11.35 9.56
CA LEU A 60 -15.77 -10.89 8.85
C LEU A 60 -15.20 -9.64 9.50
N ARG A 61 -13.90 -9.71 9.80
CA ARG A 61 -13.10 -8.60 10.33
C ARG A 61 -11.78 -8.57 9.59
N GLN A 62 -11.32 -7.38 9.20
CA GLN A 62 -10.00 -7.23 8.59
C GLN A 62 -9.25 -6.10 9.28
N HIS A 63 -7.96 -6.33 9.55
CA HIS A 63 -7.10 -5.30 10.11
C HIS A 63 -5.69 -5.36 9.52
N ALA A 64 -5.03 -4.21 9.57
CA ALA A 64 -3.60 -4.07 9.32
C ALA A 64 -2.80 -4.85 10.37
N ALA A 65 -1.79 -5.60 9.94
CA ALA A 65 -0.88 -6.32 10.83
C ALA A 65 0.59 -5.94 10.55
N GLY A 66 1.42 -5.93 11.59
CA GLY A 66 2.82 -5.51 11.52
C GLY A 66 3.35 -5.05 12.88
N ALA A 67 4.67 -5.14 13.08
CA ALA A 67 5.32 -4.93 14.37
C ALA A 67 5.50 -3.45 14.79
N THR A 68 5.08 -2.49 13.97
CA THR A 68 5.25 -1.05 14.24
C THR A 68 3.94 -0.32 14.06
N ASP A 69 3.60 0.54 15.02
CA ASP A 69 2.40 1.40 15.00
C ASP A 69 2.35 2.36 13.78
N ALA A 70 3.49 2.57 13.11
CA ALA A 70 3.64 3.57 12.04
C ALA A 70 3.12 3.16 10.64
N ALA A 71 2.95 1.86 10.32
CA ALA A 71 2.26 1.43 9.09
C ALA A 71 2.07 -0.09 8.95
N PRO A 72 1.01 -0.55 8.26
CA PRO A 72 0.82 -1.97 7.93
C PRO A 72 1.93 -2.52 7.03
N VAL A 73 2.32 -3.78 7.27
CA VAL A 73 3.12 -4.60 6.33
C VAL A 73 2.39 -5.86 5.88
N ALA A 74 1.25 -6.13 6.51
CA ALA A 74 0.41 -7.29 6.29
C ALA A 74 -1.06 -6.92 6.49
N LEU A 75 -1.95 -7.80 6.01
CA LEU A 75 -3.36 -7.79 6.33
C LEU A 75 -3.76 -9.11 6.97
N GLU A 76 -4.50 -9.04 8.07
CA GLU A 76 -5.15 -10.20 8.66
C GLU A 76 -6.67 -10.10 8.48
N THR A 77 -7.24 -11.09 7.78
CA THR A 77 -8.69 -11.28 7.62
C THR A 77 -9.13 -12.41 8.55
N LEU A 78 -10.08 -12.14 9.44
CA LEU A 78 -10.61 -13.08 10.42
C LEU A 78 -12.09 -13.35 10.17
N VAL A 79 -12.48 -14.60 10.31
CA VAL A 79 -13.88 -15.02 10.29
C VAL A 79 -14.15 -16.00 11.41
N ARG A 80 -15.35 -15.93 11.99
CA ARG A 80 -15.82 -16.91 12.97
C ARG A 80 -16.29 -18.16 12.24
N ALA A 81 -15.71 -19.30 12.56
CA ALA A 81 -16.17 -20.63 12.17
C ALA A 81 -16.74 -21.37 13.40
N ALA A 82 -17.26 -22.58 13.22
CA ALA A 82 -17.70 -23.40 14.34
C ALA A 82 -16.51 -23.66 15.28
N GLY A 83 -16.65 -23.35 16.57
CA GLY A 83 -15.61 -23.57 17.58
C GLY A 83 -14.55 -22.47 17.71
N GLY A 84 -14.59 -21.37 16.94
CA GLY A 84 -13.68 -20.24 17.13
C GLY A 84 -13.36 -19.45 15.87
N ASP A 85 -12.21 -18.80 15.84
CA ASP A 85 -11.81 -17.96 14.71
C ASP A 85 -10.85 -18.72 13.76
N VAL A 86 -10.90 -18.36 12.49
CA VAL A 86 -9.86 -18.71 11.51
C VAL A 86 -9.33 -17.40 10.96
N SER A 87 -8.00 -17.28 10.88
CA SER A 87 -7.37 -16.07 10.34
C SER A 87 -6.59 -16.37 9.08
N GLN A 88 -6.66 -15.45 8.13
CA GLN A 88 -5.89 -15.39 6.90
C GLN A 88 -4.95 -14.20 7.01
N LEU A 89 -3.65 -14.45 7.14
CA LEU A 89 -2.61 -13.44 7.16
C LEU A 89 -1.92 -13.38 5.78
N VAL A 90 -1.82 -12.19 5.21
CA VAL A 90 -1.26 -11.97 3.87
C VAL A 90 -0.19 -10.88 3.93
N TYR A 91 1.01 -11.15 3.43
CA TYR A 91 2.14 -10.19 3.40
C TYR A 91 3.15 -10.49 2.29
N ALA A 92 3.91 -9.48 1.87
CA ALA A 92 4.99 -9.65 0.88
C ALA A 92 6.34 -9.82 1.57
N ALA A 93 7.13 -10.78 1.11
CA ALA A 93 8.39 -11.17 1.74
C ALA A 93 9.47 -11.56 0.72
N ARG A 94 10.74 -11.28 1.05
CA ARG A 94 11.87 -11.96 0.41
C ARG A 94 12.07 -13.30 1.11
N VAL A 95 11.97 -14.38 0.35
CA VAL A 95 12.16 -15.74 0.85
C VAL A 95 13.61 -16.16 0.57
N ALA A 96 14.30 -16.63 1.61
CA ALA A 96 15.69 -17.05 1.50
C ALA A 96 15.82 -18.18 0.47
N GLY A 97 16.82 -18.08 -0.41
CA GLY A 97 17.07 -19.07 -1.46
C GLY A 97 16.09 -19.02 -2.64
N ALA A 98 15.11 -18.11 -2.65
CA ALA A 98 14.10 -18.06 -3.72
C ALA A 98 14.53 -17.28 -4.97
N GLY A 99 15.63 -16.54 -4.89
CA GLY A 99 16.12 -15.63 -5.95
C GLY A 99 15.99 -14.15 -5.57
N PRO A 100 16.21 -13.23 -6.54
CA PRO A 100 16.29 -11.79 -6.29
C PRO A 100 14.94 -11.09 -6.17
N GLY A 101 13.80 -11.78 -6.34
CA GLY A 101 12.46 -11.19 -6.23
C GLY A 101 11.82 -11.34 -4.84
N ALA A 102 10.53 -11.00 -4.76
CA ALA A 102 9.69 -11.21 -3.59
C ALA A 102 8.52 -12.16 -3.90
N LEU A 103 8.01 -12.80 -2.85
CA LEU A 103 6.82 -13.64 -2.88
C LEU A 103 5.74 -13.03 -1.99
N GLY A 104 4.49 -13.24 -2.39
CA GLY A 104 3.35 -13.13 -1.48
C GLY A 104 3.31 -14.36 -0.59
N VAL A 105 3.08 -14.15 0.70
CA VAL A 105 2.84 -15.21 1.67
C VAL A 105 1.37 -15.15 2.07
N LEU A 106 0.70 -16.28 1.97
CA LEU A 106 -0.63 -16.53 2.49
C LEU A 106 -0.51 -17.57 3.61
N GLU A 107 -0.86 -17.18 4.83
CA GLU A 107 -0.99 -18.07 5.97
C GLU A 107 -2.45 -18.15 6.41
N VAL A 108 -3.02 -19.36 6.51
CA VAL A 108 -4.35 -19.58 7.09
C VAL A 108 -4.22 -20.38 8.38
N ARG A 109 -4.48 -19.73 9.52
CA ARG A 109 -4.31 -20.32 10.86
C ARG A 109 -5.65 -20.69 11.48
N ASN A 110 -5.75 -21.93 11.97
CA ASN A 110 -6.92 -22.42 12.68
C ASN A 110 -6.84 -22.10 14.18
N ARG A 111 -7.65 -21.13 14.64
CA ARG A 111 -7.80 -20.76 16.06
C ARG A 111 -9.13 -21.28 16.64
N THR A 112 -9.80 -22.21 15.96
CA THR A 112 -11.01 -22.89 16.46
C THR A 112 -10.63 -24.07 17.34
N SER A 113 -11.52 -24.54 18.21
CA SER A 113 -11.27 -25.69 19.09
C SER A 113 -11.19 -27.07 18.40
N ALA A 114 -11.41 -27.15 17.08
CA ALA A 114 -11.43 -28.40 16.33
C ALA A 114 -10.65 -28.28 15.00
N PRO A 115 -10.28 -29.39 14.35
CA PRO A 115 -9.75 -29.34 12.99
C PRO A 115 -10.78 -28.74 12.01
N VAL A 116 -10.29 -27.97 11.05
CA VAL A 116 -11.09 -27.41 9.94
C VAL A 116 -10.47 -27.80 8.61
N ALA A 117 -11.28 -27.85 7.56
CA ALA A 117 -10.76 -27.92 6.19
C ALA A 117 -10.73 -26.51 5.60
N VAL A 118 -9.54 -26.08 5.16
CA VAL A 118 -9.34 -24.83 4.43
C VAL A 118 -9.33 -25.14 2.95
N THR A 119 -10.16 -24.44 2.19
CA THR A 119 -10.23 -24.58 0.74
C THR A 119 -9.77 -23.30 0.07
N LEU A 120 -8.80 -23.41 -0.85
CA LEU A 120 -8.37 -22.33 -1.71
C LEU A 120 -8.90 -22.55 -3.12
N THR A 121 -9.48 -21.52 -3.71
CA THR A 121 -10.06 -21.58 -5.05
C THR A 121 -9.34 -20.64 -6.00
N ILE A 122 -8.74 -21.20 -7.05
CA ILE A 122 -8.21 -20.44 -8.18
C ILE A 122 -9.35 -20.28 -9.19
N ARG A 123 -9.74 -19.04 -9.49
CA ARG A 123 -10.81 -18.76 -10.45
C ARG A 123 -10.46 -17.62 -11.40
N HIS A 124 -11.15 -17.63 -12.55
CA HIS A 124 -11.12 -16.52 -13.51
C HIS A 124 -11.52 -15.20 -12.87
N GLY A 125 -10.85 -14.15 -13.34
CA GLY A 125 -11.13 -12.77 -12.98
C GLY A 125 -10.16 -12.29 -11.94
N ASP A 126 -9.32 -11.35 -12.34
CA ASP A 126 -8.78 -10.34 -11.46
C ASP A 126 -9.48 -9.00 -11.77
N PHE A 127 -9.29 -8.00 -10.91
CA PHE A 127 -9.85 -6.67 -11.16
C PHE A 127 -9.16 -5.96 -12.36
N TRP A 128 -7.94 -6.37 -12.73
CA TRP A 128 -7.04 -5.63 -13.63
C TRP A 128 -7.22 -5.98 -15.11
N ARG A 129 -7.65 -7.21 -15.43
CA ARG A 129 -7.93 -7.68 -16.78
C ARG A 129 -9.06 -8.71 -16.85
N PRO A 130 -9.85 -8.66 -17.94
CA PRO A 130 -10.80 -9.71 -18.28
C PRO A 130 -10.14 -10.93 -18.94
N ASP A 131 -8.82 -10.93 -19.19
CA ASP A 131 -8.10 -12.00 -19.86
C ASP A 131 -8.42 -13.32 -19.15
N GLY A 132 -9.05 -14.25 -19.88
CA GLY A 132 -9.58 -15.48 -19.34
C GLY A 132 -8.54 -16.33 -18.58
N LEU A 133 -9.00 -17.11 -17.62
CA LEU A 133 -8.24 -18.23 -17.09
C LEU A 133 -8.48 -19.43 -18.02
N TRP A 134 -7.58 -19.68 -18.95
CA TRP A 134 -7.75 -20.67 -20.02
C TRP A 134 -7.29 -22.06 -19.62
N SER A 135 -6.34 -22.16 -18.69
CA SER A 135 -5.86 -23.44 -18.19
C SER A 135 -5.41 -23.36 -16.75
N VAL A 136 -5.65 -24.44 -16.02
CA VAL A 136 -5.08 -24.67 -14.69
C VAL A 136 -4.42 -26.04 -14.67
N GLU A 137 -3.22 -26.08 -14.12
CA GLU A 137 -2.39 -27.27 -13.99
C GLU A 137 -1.99 -27.43 -12.53
N ILE A 138 -1.89 -28.68 -12.07
CA ILE A 138 -1.43 -29.03 -10.73
C ILE A 138 -0.29 -30.05 -10.89
N ASP A 139 0.84 -29.77 -10.25
CA ASP A 139 1.99 -30.66 -10.14
C ASP A 139 2.30 -30.93 -8.65
N ASP A 140 3.46 -31.51 -8.33
CA ASP A 140 3.82 -31.82 -6.94
C ASP A 140 4.13 -30.59 -6.09
N ALA A 141 4.53 -29.49 -6.73
CA ALA A 141 5.01 -28.28 -6.05
C ALA A 141 3.91 -27.21 -5.88
N GLY A 142 2.89 -27.22 -6.73
CA GLY A 142 1.88 -26.19 -6.73
C GLY A 142 0.88 -26.24 -7.88
N ALA A 143 0.25 -25.10 -8.13
CA ALA A 143 -0.65 -24.92 -9.26
C ALA A 143 -0.07 -23.90 -10.25
N LEU A 144 -0.27 -24.14 -11.54
CA LEU A 144 -0.02 -23.18 -12.61
C LEU A 144 -1.34 -22.69 -13.20
N ALA A 145 -1.40 -21.42 -13.54
CA ALA A 145 -2.48 -20.78 -14.27
C ALA A 145 -1.93 -20.22 -15.58
N ASN A 146 -2.55 -20.60 -16.70
CA ASN A 146 -2.09 -20.20 -18.04
C ASN A 146 -0.59 -20.50 -18.28
N GLY A 147 -0.09 -21.64 -17.76
CA GLY A 147 1.31 -22.06 -17.88
C GLY A 147 2.30 -21.30 -16.99
N THR A 148 1.84 -20.33 -16.19
CA THR A 148 2.66 -19.60 -15.21
C THR A 148 2.33 -20.11 -13.82
N ARG A 149 3.31 -20.22 -12.93
CA ARG A 149 3.07 -20.58 -11.53
C ARG A 149 2.06 -19.61 -10.91
N ALA A 150 1.01 -20.15 -10.29
CA ALA A 150 0.00 -19.38 -9.57
C ALA A 150 0.26 -19.42 -8.06
N LEU A 151 0.67 -20.58 -7.55
CA LEU A 151 1.04 -20.75 -6.15
C LEU A 151 1.99 -21.93 -5.97
N TRP A 152 2.76 -21.90 -4.88
CA TRP A 152 3.48 -23.03 -4.31
C TRP A 152 2.89 -23.37 -2.95
N TRP A 153 2.81 -24.65 -2.62
CA TRP A 153 2.45 -25.11 -1.28
C TRP A 153 3.65 -25.72 -0.57
N GLN A 154 3.69 -25.56 0.74
CA GLN A 154 4.67 -26.26 1.59
C GLN A 154 4.30 -27.74 1.79
N ARG A 155 3.01 -28.04 1.64
CA ARG A 155 2.42 -29.37 1.80
C ARG A 155 1.29 -29.56 0.79
N PRO A 156 1.21 -30.70 0.08
CA PRO A 156 0.18 -30.90 -0.94
C PRO A 156 -1.23 -30.90 -0.33
N PRO A 157 -2.26 -30.47 -1.08
CA PRO A 157 -3.65 -30.56 -0.65
C PRO A 157 -4.06 -32.02 -0.47
N ALA A 158 -4.97 -32.27 0.48
CA ALA A 158 -5.58 -33.60 0.64
C ALA A 158 -6.58 -33.92 -0.46
N GLY A 159 -7.12 -32.89 -1.12
CA GLY A 159 -8.00 -33.04 -2.28
C GLY A 159 -7.86 -31.86 -3.24
N ALA A 160 -7.88 -32.17 -4.53
CA ALA A 160 -7.91 -31.18 -5.59
C ALA A 160 -9.01 -31.50 -6.60
N ARG A 161 -9.70 -30.47 -7.08
CA ARG A 161 -10.67 -30.57 -8.17
C ARG A 161 -10.41 -29.48 -9.21
N LEU A 162 -10.13 -29.89 -10.44
CA LEU A 162 -10.03 -28.98 -11.58
C LEU A 162 -11.40 -28.75 -12.21
N LEU A 163 -11.66 -27.52 -12.65
CA LEU A 163 -12.93 -27.09 -13.21
C LEU A 163 -12.72 -26.53 -14.64
N ALA A 164 -13.45 -27.07 -15.61
CA ALA A 164 -13.55 -26.49 -16.95
C ALA A 164 -14.83 -25.65 -17.03
N ASP A 165 -14.73 -24.42 -17.53
CA ASP A 165 -15.88 -23.54 -17.78
C ASP A 165 -16.77 -23.31 -16.55
N ALA A 166 -16.16 -23.12 -15.37
CA ALA A 166 -16.90 -22.86 -14.14
C ALA A 166 -17.81 -21.63 -14.31
N ALA A 167 -19.08 -21.75 -13.91
CA ALA A 167 -19.97 -20.60 -13.87
C ALA A 167 -19.39 -19.55 -12.91
N ALA A 168 -18.95 -18.41 -13.45
CA ALA A 168 -18.46 -17.27 -12.70
C ALA A 168 -19.64 -16.58 -11.99
N ALA A 169 -20.20 -17.21 -10.96
CA ALA A 169 -21.12 -16.55 -10.05
C ALA A 169 -20.31 -15.94 -8.90
N PRO A 170 -20.31 -14.60 -8.72
CA PRO A 170 -19.81 -13.98 -7.50
C PRO A 170 -20.57 -14.56 -6.30
N GLY A 171 -19.86 -15.20 -5.36
CA GLY A 171 -20.48 -15.83 -4.19
C GLY A 171 -21.32 -17.08 -4.49
N GLY A 172 -21.30 -17.60 -5.72
CA GLY A 172 -21.95 -18.86 -6.05
C GLY A 172 -21.20 -20.04 -5.42
N PRO A 173 -21.90 -21.08 -4.94
CA PRO A 173 -21.26 -22.21 -4.30
C PRO A 173 -20.27 -22.86 -5.27
N ALA A 174 -19.00 -22.96 -4.88
CA ALA A 174 -18.16 -24.06 -5.35
C ALA A 174 -18.96 -25.33 -5.04
N GLY A 175 -19.54 -25.95 -6.08
CA GLY A 175 -20.63 -26.92 -5.93
C GLY A 175 -20.29 -27.97 -4.88
N SER A 176 -21.22 -28.16 -3.96
CA SER A 176 -21.29 -29.12 -2.85
C SER A 176 -21.37 -30.58 -3.34
N ALA A 177 -20.55 -30.94 -4.32
CA ALA A 177 -20.33 -32.32 -4.70
C ALA A 177 -19.07 -32.81 -3.95
N PRO A 178 -19.10 -34.03 -3.37
CA PRO A 178 -17.94 -34.59 -2.72
C PRO A 178 -16.75 -34.57 -3.69
N ALA A 179 -15.56 -34.24 -3.16
CA ALA A 179 -14.33 -34.28 -3.93
C ALA A 179 -14.18 -35.65 -4.59
N ALA A 180 -14.18 -35.72 -5.92
CA ALA A 180 -13.59 -36.87 -6.58
C ALA A 180 -12.11 -36.88 -6.17
N ALA A 181 -11.70 -37.93 -5.46
CA ALA A 181 -10.40 -38.02 -4.84
C ALA A 181 -9.26 -37.96 -5.89
N GLY A 182 -8.38 -36.97 -5.73
CA GLY A 182 -6.99 -36.98 -6.17
C GLY A 182 -6.24 -35.96 -5.30
N LEU A 183 -5.17 -36.30 -4.59
CA LEU A 183 -3.85 -36.72 -5.09
C LEU A 183 -3.06 -37.57 -4.06
N PRO A 184 -2.11 -38.43 -4.53
CA PRO A 184 -0.70 -38.00 -4.60
C PRO A 184 0.01 -38.31 -5.94
N GLY A 185 0.85 -37.39 -6.43
CA GLY A 185 1.91 -37.60 -7.44
C GLY A 185 1.56 -37.42 -8.92
N ALA A 186 0.28 -37.20 -9.26
CA ALA A 186 -0.15 -37.12 -10.66
C ALA A 186 -0.30 -35.67 -11.11
N TYR A 187 0.43 -35.30 -12.16
CA TYR A 187 0.16 -34.06 -12.89
C TYR A 187 -1.29 -34.06 -13.41
N GLN A 188 -2.04 -33.01 -13.11
CA GLN A 188 -3.41 -32.82 -13.59
C GLN A 188 -3.53 -31.51 -14.35
N ARG A 189 -4.35 -31.49 -15.41
CA ARG A 189 -4.58 -30.30 -16.22
C ARG A 189 -6.03 -30.19 -16.64
N VAL A 190 -6.54 -28.95 -16.66
CA VAL A 190 -7.80 -28.59 -17.29
C VAL A 190 -7.61 -27.41 -18.23
N ARG A 191 -8.39 -27.40 -19.31
CA ARG A 191 -8.50 -26.26 -20.23
C ARG A 191 -9.96 -25.82 -20.32
N SER A 192 -10.17 -24.52 -20.43
CA SER A 192 -11.48 -23.91 -20.62
C SER A 192 -11.55 -23.27 -22.00
N ARG A 193 -12.70 -23.38 -22.65
CA ARG A 193 -12.97 -22.75 -23.95
C ARG A 193 -13.48 -21.31 -23.80
N HIS A 194 -13.92 -20.95 -22.60
CA HIS A 194 -14.52 -19.64 -22.29
C HIS A 194 -13.64 -18.78 -21.38
N GLY A 195 -12.40 -19.21 -21.10
CA GLY A 195 -11.50 -18.49 -20.19
C GLY A 195 -11.95 -18.56 -18.73
N ARG A 196 -12.60 -19.67 -18.34
CA ARG A 196 -13.17 -19.93 -17.01
C ARG A 196 -12.69 -21.26 -16.42
N ALA A 197 -11.44 -21.63 -16.67
CA ALA A 197 -10.80 -22.72 -15.95
C ALA A 197 -10.67 -22.34 -14.47
N GLY A 198 -10.52 -23.32 -13.60
CA GLY A 198 -10.33 -23.10 -12.17
C GLY A 198 -9.85 -24.35 -11.44
N ALA A 199 -9.49 -24.17 -10.18
CA ALA A 199 -9.14 -25.27 -9.27
C ALA A 199 -9.69 -24.99 -7.87
N VAL A 200 -10.10 -26.05 -7.19
CA VAL A 200 -10.50 -26.07 -5.79
C VAL A 200 -9.54 -27.00 -5.07
N LEU A 201 -8.80 -26.50 -4.09
CA LEU A 201 -7.73 -27.19 -3.38
C LEU A 201 -8.05 -27.20 -1.89
N THR A 202 -8.05 -28.36 -1.23
CA THR A 202 -8.51 -28.49 0.17
C THR A 202 -7.43 -29.11 1.05
N TRP A 203 -7.17 -28.48 2.20
CA TRP A 203 -6.24 -28.93 3.23
C TRP A 203 -6.95 -29.11 4.58
N PRO A 204 -6.71 -30.22 5.29
CA PRO A 204 -7.05 -30.30 6.71
C PRO A 204 -6.03 -29.48 7.53
N VAL A 205 -6.53 -28.60 8.39
CA VAL A 205 -5.75 -27.77 9.30
C VAL A 205 -6.19 -28.05 10.73
N THR A 206 -5.28 -28.64 11.51
CA THR A 206 -5.51 -28.98 12.93
C THR A 206 -5.69 -27.74 13.79
N HIS A 207 -6.28 -27.90 14.98
CA HIS A 207 -6.30 -26.83 15.98
C HIS A 207 -4.88 -26.29 16.25
N GLY A 208 -4.72 -24.97 16.20
CA GLY A 208 -3.43 -24.29 16.36
C GLY A 208 -2.49 -24.42 15.16
N GLY A 209 -2.85 -25.22 14.15
CA GLY A 209 -2.08 -25.39 12.92
C GLY A 209 -2.30 -24.27 11.91
N ALA A 210 -1.40 -24.19 10.93
CA ALA A 210 -1.47 -23.24 9.83
C ALA A 210 -1.25 -23.93 8.47
N LEU A 211 -1.90 -23.39 7.44
CA LEU A 211 -1.61 -23.63 6.04
C LEU A 211 -0.78 -22.47 5.50
N GLU A 212 0.35 -22.77 4.87
CA GLU A 212 1.20 -21.78 4.22
C GLU A 212 1.27 -22.02 2.71
N VAL A 213 1.02 -20.95 1.96
CA VAL A 213 1.06 -20.92 0.49
C VAL A 213 1.85 -19.69 0.04
N LEU A 214 2.69 -19.88 -0.96
CA LEU A 214 3.48 -18.81 -1.57
C LEU A 214 2.89 -18.44 -2.93
N LEU A 215 2.86 -17.14 -3.20
CA LEU A 215 2.29 -16.56 -4.41
C LEU A 215 3.38 -15.77 -5.16
N PRO A 216 3.51 -15.92 -6.48
CA PRO A 216 4.42 -15.09 -7.24
C PRO A 216 3.87 -13.68 -7.34
N LEU A 217 4.68 -12.67 -6.99
CA LEU A 217 4.33 -11.26 -7.22
C LEU A 217 4.65 -10.82 -8.65
N ARG A 218 5.65 -11.49 -9.25
CA ARG A 218 6.00 -11.40 -10.67
C ARG A 218 6.21 -12.80 -11.26
N PRO A 219 5.71 -13.06 -12.48
CA PRO A 219 6.01 -14.29 -13.21
C PRO A 219 7.53 -14.48 -13.42
N GLY A 220 8.03 -15.70 -13.18
CA GLY A 220 9.34 -16.15 -13.67
C GLY A 220 10.58 -15.63 -12.93
N GLU A 221 10.46 -14.70 -11.99
CA GLU A 221 11.62 -14.13 -11.27
C GLU A 221 12.07 -14.95 -10.04
N VAL A 222 11.20 -15.81 -9.51
CA VAL A 222 11.37 -16.42 -8.18
C VAL A 222 10.93 -17.88 -8.19
N THR A 223 11.72 -18.75 -7.56
CA THR A 223 11.35 -20.14 -7.24
C THR A 223 11.76 -20.44 -5.81
N PRO A 224 10.82 -20.59 -4.87
CA PRO A 224 11.15 -20.85 -3.48
C PRO A 224 11.78 -22.24 -3.29
N PRO A 225 12.72 -22.41 -2.33
CA PRO A 225 13.16 -23.73 -1.92
C PRO A 225 12.01 -24.50 -1.26
N ALA A 226 12.11 -25.83 -1.25
CA ALA A 226 11.17 -26.71 -0.58
C ALA A 226 11.89 -27.50 0.53
N PRO A 227 11.55 -27.32 1.83
CA PRO A 227 10.60 -26.34 2.37
C PRO A 227 11.17 -24.90 2.36
N ALA A 228 10.30 -23.91 2.24
CA ALA A 228 10.71 -22.51 2.29
C ALA A 228 10.76 -22.00 3.74
N VAL A 229 11.79 -21.22 4.09
CA VAL A 229 11.88 -20.53 5.38
C VAL A 229 11.32 -19.12 5.22
N LEU A 230 10.21 -18.84 5.90
CA LEU A 230 9.49 -17.57 5.79
C LEU A 230 9.97 -16.57 6.85
N PRO A 231 10.16 -15.28 6.49
CA PRO A 231 10.46 -14.27 7.48
C PRO A 231 9.22 -13.95 8.33
N THR A 232 9.45 -13.71 9.61
CA THR A 232 8.44 -13.17 10.53
C THR A 232 7.99 -11.76 10.11
N LEU A 233 6.76 -11.37 10.49
CA LEU A 233 6.28 -10.00 10.28
C LEU A 233 7.19 -8.94 10.90
N ALA A 234 7.84 -9.24 12.03
CA ALA A 234 8.80 -8.34 12.66
C ALA A 234 10.06 -8.15 11.81
N GLN A 235 10.53 -9.19 11.12
CA GLN A 235 11.64 -9.07 10.17
C GLN A 235 11.25 -8.24 8.95
N VAL A 236 10.04 -8.44 8.42
CA VAL A 236 9.49 -7.62 7.32
C VAL A 236 9.36 -6.15 7.75
N GLY A 237 8.82 -5.90 8.95
CA GLY A 237 8.70 -4.58 9.55
C GLY A 237 10.05 -3.86 9.65
N ARG A 238 11.06 -4.51 10.25
CA ARG A 238 12.43 -3.94 10.33
C ARG A 238 13.04 -3.66 8.96
N GLY A 239 12.71 -4.46 7.95
CA GLY A 239 13.11 -4.21 6.57
C GLY A 239 12.53 -2.89 6.05
N TRP A 240 11.23 -2.68 6.28
CA TRP A 240 10.56 -1.43 5.95
C TRP A 240 11.08 -0.24 6.75
N ASP A 241 11.32 -0.39 8.05
CA ASP A 241 11.83 0.69 8.90
C ASP A 241 13.18 1.19 8.38
N ARG A 242 14.06 0.28 7.92
CA ARG A 242 15.32 0.67 7.28
C ARG A 242 15.09 1.48 5.99
N HIS A 243 14.11 1.10 5.17
CA HIS A 243 13.79 1.85 3.96
C HIS A 243 13.12 3.19 4.26
N THR A 244 12.45 3.34 5.41
CA THR A 244 11.70 4.55 5.75
C THR A 244 12.37 5.50 6.74
N ALA A 245 13.45 5.06 7.41
CA ALA A 245 14.15 5.83 8.44
C ALA A 245 14.73 7.15 7.93
N GLU A 246 15.09 7.22 6.65
CA GLU A 246 15.73 8.40 6.04
C GLU A 246 14.73 9.36 5.36
N GLY A 247 13.43 9.10 5.44
CA GLY A 247 12.40 9.94 4.82
C GLY A 247 11.54 10.70 5.83
N LEU A 248 10.45 11.25 5.32
CA LEU A 248 9.46 11.98 6.11
C LEU A 248 8.88 11.12 7.23
N GLN A 249 8.90 11.68 8.44
CA GLN A 249 8.17 11.17 9.60
C GLN A 249 7.34 12.30 10.20
N VAL A 250 6.14 11.96 10.68
CA VAL A 250 5.20 12.91 11.26
C VAL A 250 4.58 12.26 12.47
N ALA A 251 4.54 12.96 13.60
CA ALA A 251 3.90 12.51 14.84
C ALA A 251 3.01 13.62 15.42
N GLY A 252 2.00 13.21 16.21
CA GLY A 252 1.14 14.16 16.93
C GLY A 252 0.01 14.80 16.10
N LEU A 253 -0.34 14.19 14.96
CA LEU A 253 -1.49 14.63 14.15
C LEU A 253 -2.62 13.60 14.16
N ALA A 254 -3.84 14.07 14.46
CA ALA A 254 -5.09 13.30 14.42
C ALA A 254 -4.97 11.95 15.17
N ASP A 255 -4.51 12.00 16.42
CA ASP A 255 -4.31 10.83 17.29
C ASP A 255 -3.45 9.71 16.64
N GLY A 256 -2.47 10.10 15.82
CA GLY A 256 -1.56 9.17 15.13
C GLY A 256 -2.13 8.58 13.82
N ARG A 257 -3.37 8.90 13.44
CA ARG A 257 -3.96 8.39 12.19
C ARG A 257 -3.20 8.89 10.96
N ILE A 258 -2.82 10.17 10.94
CA ILE A 258 -2.08 10.75 9.82
C ILE A 258 -0.67 10.16 9.74
N GLU A 259 0.00 9.96 10.89
CA GLU A 259 1.31 9.29 10.98
C GLU A 259 1.27 7.91 10.30
N MET A 260 0.30 7.08 10.70
CA MET A 260 0.11 5.74 10.14
C MET A 260 -0.13 5.79 8.61
N LEU A 261 -0.89 6.77 8.13
CA LEU A 261 -1.18 6.94 6.70
C LEU A 261 0.01 7.48 5.91
N VAL A 262 0.82 8.37 6.49
CA VAL A 262 2.08 8.84 5.89
C VAL A 262 3.01 7.65 5.69
N GLY A 263 3.22 6.83 6.73
CA GLY A 263 4.02 5.62 6.65
C GLY A 263 3.51 4.66 5.58
N ALA A 264 2.20 4.40 5.55
CA ALA A 264 1.59 3.52 4.56
C ALA A 264 1.74 4.06 3.12
N ALA A 265 1.54 5.36 2.93
CA ALA A 265 1.70 6.02 1.63
C ALA A 265 3.14 5.92 1.14
N ILE A 266 4.13 6.25 1.97
CA ILE A 266 5.55 6.18 1.62
C ILE A 266 5.93 4.75 1.22
N ARG A 267 5.62 3.76 2.06
CA ARG A 267 5.95 2.34 1.77
C ARG A 267 5.36 1.89 0.44
N ARG A 268 4.10 2.23 0.19
CA ARG A 268 3.45 1.89 -1.07
C ARG A 268 4.10 2.56 -2.28
N LEU A 269 4.42 3.85 -2.20
CA LEU A 269 5.06 4.58 -3.31
C LEU A 269 6.49 4.08 -3.57
N LEU A 270 7.24 3.72 -2.53
CA LEU A 270 8.56 3.10 -2.68
C LEU A 270 8.48 1.74 -3.39
N ALA A 271 7.44 0.96 -3.10
CA ALA A 271 7.21 -0.34 -3.72
C ALA A 271 6.66 -0.28 -5.16
N LEU A 272 6.30 0.89 -5.68
CA LEU A 272 5.71 1.00 -7.02
C LEU A 272 6.61 0.46 -8.11
N ASP A 273 6.09 -0.41 -8.95
CA ASP A 273 6.80 -0.82 -10.15
C ASP A 273 6.66 0.24 -11.26
N VAL A 274 7.71 1.00 -11.51
CA VAL A 274 7.74 2.13 -12.48
C VAL A 274 8.61 1.87 -13.71
N GLY A 275 9.18 0.66 -13.83
CA GLY A 275 10.10 0.28 -14.92
C GLY A 275 9.44 0.30 -16.32
N PRO A 276 10.23 0.22 -17.40
CA PRO A 276 9.70 0.13 -18.76
C PRO A 276 8.82 -1.13 -18.97
N ASP A 277 9.16 -2.21 -18.25
CA ASP A 277 8.42 -3.46 -18.18
C ASP A 277 7.27 -3.44 -17.16
N ALA A 278 7.04 -2.30 -16.48
CA ALA A 278 5.88 -2.13 -15.62
C ALA A 278 4.62 -2.29 -16.47
N GLY A 279 4.02 -3.47 -16.35
CA GLY A 279 2.74 -3.80 -16.97
C GLY A 279 1.58 -3.11 -16.26
N GLU A 280 0.38 -3.22 -16.83
CA GLU A 280 -0.87 -2.87 -16.14
C GLU A 280 -1.18 -3.91 -15.03
N GLY A 281 -0.54 -3.83 -13.86
CA GLY A 281 -0.86 -4.65 -12.66
C GLY A 281 -1.62 -3.86 -11.58
N PRO A 282 -1.57 -4.27 -10.29
CA PRO A 282 -2.05 -3.47 -9.14
C PRO A 282 -1.59 -2.01 -9.14
N ASP A 283 -0.45 -1.78 -9.77
CA ASP A 283 0.23 -0.48 -9.82
C ASP A 283 -0.14 0.32 -11.08
N GLY A 284 -0.76 -0.32 -12.08
CA GLY A 284 -1.17 0.27 -13.35
C GLY A 284 -0.03 0.97 -14.12
N ARG A 285 -0.32 1.41 -15.35
CA ARG A 285 0.53 2.42 -15.99
C ARG A 285 0.07 3.81 -15.53
N LEU A 286 0.91 4.48 -14.76
CA LEU A 286 0.69 5.87 -14.37
C LEU A 286 0.67 6.78 -15.60
N SER A 287 -0.32 7.68 -15.67
CA SER A 287 -0.33 8.78 -16.64
C SER A 287 0.90 9.68 -16.43
N PRO A 288 1.29 10.52 -17.42
CA PRO A 288 2.35 11.50 -17.20
C PRO A 288 2.11 12.39 -15.96
N GLY A 289 0.83 12.75 -15.71
CA GLY A 289 0.43 13.50 -14.52
C GLY A 289 0.58 12.69 -13.24
N GLY A 290 0.13 11.43 -13.24
CA GLY A 290 0.31 10.52 -12.11
C GLY A 290 1.78 10.26 -11.77
N ARG A 291 2.66 10.12 -12.78
CA ARG A 291 4.11 10.01 -12.56
C ARG A 291 4.70 11.27 -11.93
N ALA A 292 4.29 12.45 -12.41
CA ALA A 292 4.74 13.71 -11.82
C ALA A 292 4.26 13.87 -10.38
N LEU A 293 3.01 13.49 -10.10
CA LEU A 293 2.41 13.49 -8.77
C LEU A 293 3.15 12.54 -7.80
N VAL A 294 3.40 11.29 -8.21
CA VAL A 294 4.17 10.33 -7.40
C VAL A 294 5.61 10.83 -7.17
N ALA A 295 6.28 11.37 -8.19
CA ALA A 295 7.62 11.91 -8.04
C ALA A 295 7.67 13.11 -7.07
N ALA A 296 6.69 14.02 -7.16
CA ALA A 296 6.59 15.15 -6.23
C ALA A 296 6.33 14.69 -4.79
N ALA A 297 5.46 13.69 -4.59
CA ALA A 297 5.20 13.12 -3.27
C ALA A 297 6.42 12.40 -2.67
N LEU A 298 7.17 11.65 -3.50
CA LEU A 298 8.44 11.03 -3.07
C LEU A 298 9.50 12.08 -2.72
N ALA A 299 9.57 13.19 -3.47
CA ALA A 299 10.46 14.31 -3.17
C ALA A 299 10.10 14.98 -1.84
N VAL A 300 8.81 15.26 -1.62
CA VAL A 300 8.28 15.74 -0.33
C VAL A 300 8.57 14.77 0.82
N ALA A 301 8.55 13.47 0.54
CA ALA A 301 8.88 12.44 1.52
C ALA A 301 10.40 12.22 1.72
N GLY A 302 11.26 13.00 1.07
CA GLY A 302 12.72 12.92 1.22
C GLY A 302 13.41 11.84 0.36
N TYR A 303 12.71 11.19 -0.57
CA TYR A 303 13.24 10.12 -1.42
C TYR A 303 13.61 10.62 -2.81
N ALA A 304 14.53 11.57 -2.87
CA ALA A 304 14.97 12.18 -4.13
C ALA A 304 15.43 11.13 -5.18
N PRO A 305 16.26 10.11 -4.85
CA PRO A 305 16.70 9.11 -5.84
C PRO A 305 15.52 8.38 -6.48
N ARG A 306 14.54 8.00 -5.65
CA ARG A 306 13.35 7.29 -6.11
C ARG A 306 12.43 8.19 -6.93
N ALA A 307 12.29 9.46 -6.56
CA ALA A 307 11.54 10.44 -7.35
C ALA A 307 12.12 10.58 -8.78
N ALA A 308 13.45 10.56 -8.90
CA ALA A 308 14.15 10.65 -10.18
C ALA A 308 13.95 9.41 -11.07
N GLU A 309 13.72 8.22 -10.48
CA GLU A 309 13.39 7.00 -11.23
C GLU A 309 11.95 7.01 -11.79
N VAL A 310 11.01 7.62 -11.07
CA VAL A 310 9.59 7.65 -11.47
C VAL A 310 9.33 8.65 -12.60
N VAL A 311 10.01 9.79 -12.55
CA VAL A 311 9.78 10.91 -13.46
C VAL A 311 10.25 10.60 -14.89
N SER A 312 9.56 11.14 -15.90
CA SER A 312 10.05 11.03 -17.28
C SER A 312 11.29 11.91 -17.52
N VAL A 313 12.15 11.54 -18.48
CA VAL A 313 13.33 12.35 -18.89
C VAL A 313 12.93 13.80 -19.22
N ARG A 314 11.76 14.01 -19.83
CA ARG A 314 11.24 15.35 -20.14
C ARG A 314 10.89 16.14 -18.88
N ALA A 315 10.27 15.49 -17.90
CA ALA A 315 9.92 16.12 -16.63
C ALA A 315 11.15 16.35 -15.74
N ALA A 316 12.19 15.50 -15.83
CA ALA A 316 13.48 15.75 -15.19
C ALA A 316 14.16 17.04 -15.71
N ARG A 317 14.01 17.35 -17.00
CA ARG A 317 14.54 18.59 -17.62
C ARG A 317 13.76 19.86 -17.27
N ASN A 318 12.52 19.74 -16.80
CA ASN A 318 11.70 20.89 -16.39
C ASN A 318 10.95 20.57 -15.08
N PRO A 319 11.64 20.69 -13.93
CA PRO A 319 11.09 20.32 -12.62
C PRO A 319 9.88 21.17 -12.24
N SER A 320 9.92 22.48 -12.50
CA SER A 320 8.80 23.38 -12.22
C SER A 320 7.56 23.05 -13.06
N GLY A 321 7.74 22.65 -14.32
CA GLY A 321 6.67 22.15 -15.18
C GLY A 321 6.07 20.83 -14.66
N ALA A 322 6.93 19.91 -14.21
CA ALA A 322 6.50 18.66 -13.60
C ALA A 322 5.73 18.88 -12.29
N ALA A 323 6.20 19.81 -11.44
CA ALA A 323 5.55 20.14 -10.19
C ALA A 323 4.17 20.79 -10.39
N ARG A 324 4.02 21.63 -11.43
CA ARG A 324 2.72 22.18 -11.84
C ARG A 324 1.76 21.09 -12.30
N LEU A 325 2.24 20.14 -13.11
CA LEU A 325 1.44 19.01 -13.56
C LEU A 325 1.03 18.10 -12.38
N ALA A 326 1.94 17.87 -11.43
CA ALA A 326 1.67 17.15 -10.19
C ALA A 326 0.53 17.80 -9.39
N ARG A 327 0.56 19.12 -9.19
CA ARG A 327 -0.50 19.87 -8.50
C ARG A 327 -1.84 19.81 -9.22
N GLN A 328 -1.83 19.93 -10.57
CA GLN A 328 -3.05 19.78 -11.36
C GLN A 328 -3.66 18.39 -11.21
N GLU A 329 -2.83 17.35 -11.18
CA GLU A 329 -3.31 15.98 -10.99
C GLU A 329 -3.78 15.76 -9.54
N ALA A 330 -3.05 16.28 -8.54
CA ALA A 330 -3.45 16.26 -7.14
C ALA A 330 -4.84 16.87 -6.97
N ALA A 331 -5.07 18.08 -7.48
CA ALA A 331 -6.36 18.76 -7.40
C ALA A 331 -7.51 17.95 -8.01
N LYS A 332 -7.28 17.25 -9.13
CA LYS A 332 -8.31 16.37 -9.73
C LYS A 332 -8.64 15.19 -8.82
N VAL A 333 -7.64 14.52 -8.28
CA VAL A 333 -7.86 13.31 -7.45
C VAL A 333 -8.37 13.66 -6.05
N THR A 334 -8.07 14.86 -5.55
CA THR A 334 -8.54 15.33 -4.24
C THR A 334 -9.85 16.08 -4.28
N ALA A 335 -10.36 16.48 -5.46
CA ALA A 335 -11.63 17.19 -5.60
C ALA A 335 -12.81 16.57 -4.80
N PRO A 336 -12.96 15.23 -4.69
CA PRO A 336 -14.01 14.63 -3.86
C PRO A 336 -13.90 14.91 -2.35
N PHE A 337 -12.73 15.34 -1.87
CA PHE A 337 -12.44 15.63 -0.46
C PHE A 337 -12.49 17.13 -0.13
N GLY A 338 -12.81 17.98 -1.11
CA GLY A 338 -12.97 19.44 -0.97
C GLY A 338 -11.81 20.27 -1.51
N ASP A 339 -12.00 21.61 -1.51
CA ASP A 339 -11.11 22.57 -2.17
C ASP A 339 -10.04 23.20 -1.24
N ALA A 340 -10.20 23.08 0.08
CA ALA A 340 -9.26 23.66 1.05
C ALA A 340 -8.20 22.64 1.47
N ALA A 341 -6.95 22.82 1.02
CA ALA A 341 -5.81 21.93 1.34
C ALA A 341 -5.68 21.60 2.85
N ALA A 342 -6.01 22.57 3.71
CA ALA A 342 -6.11 22.46 5.16
C ALA A 342 -6.97 21.31 5.70
N GLY A 343 -8.03 20.93 4.98
CA GLY A 343 -9.00 19.92 5.39
C GLY A 343 -8.90 18.62 4.58
N VAL A 344 -8.24 18.66 3.42
CA VAL A 344 -8.15 17.51 2.51
C VAL A 344 -7.43 16.34 3.19
N ALA A 345 -6.30 16.58 3.86
CA ALA A 345 -5.57 15.50 4.54
C ALA A 345 -6.43 14.81 5.62
N GLY A 346 -7.16 15.59 6.42
CA GLY A 346 -8.09 15.08 7.43
C GLY A 346 -9.26 14.30 6.80
N ALA A 347 -9.89 14.86 5.77
CA ALA A 347 -11.00 14.21 5.05
C ALA A 347 -10.55 12.91 4.35
N MET A 348 -9.33 12.87 3.81
CA MET A 348 -8.76 11.63 3.28
C MET A 348 -8.49 10.62 4.39
N ALA A 349 -8.01 11.06 5.56
CA ALA A 349 -7.70 10.18 6.67
C ALA A 349 -8.93 9.45 7.25
N THR A 350 -10.10 10.08 7.24
CA THR A 350 -11.35 9.50 7.74
C THR A 350 -11.91 8.39 6.84
N VAL A 351 -11.64 8.42 5.53
CA VAL A 351 -12.12 7.41 4.57
C VAL A 351 -11.07 6.33 4.23
N ALA A 352 -9.83 6.51 4.70
CA ALA A 352 -8.74 5.57 4.49
C ALA A 352 -9.03 4.21 5.15
N GLY A 353 -8.55 3.13 4.54
CA GLY A 353 -8.94 1.77 4.92
C GLY A 353 -8.11 1.23 6.06
N PRO A 354 -8.35 -0.03 6.45
CA PRO A 354 -7.49 -0.72 7.41
C PRO A 354 -6.02 -0.74 6.96
N GLY A 355 -5.77 -1.02 5.68
CA GLY A 355 -4.42 -0.99 5.07
C GLY A 355 -3.88 0.41 4.73
N GLY A 356 -4.58 1.48 5.11
CA GLY A 356 -4.18 2.86 4.84
C GLY A 356 -4.17 3.26 3.35
N GLY A 357 -4.89 2.52 2.50
CA GLY A 357 -5.09 2.85 1.08
C GLY A 357 -6.43 3.52 0.81
N TRP A 358 -6.63 4.02 -0.40
CA TRP A 358 -7.89 4.60 -0.88
C TRP A 358 -8.36 3.90 -2.15
N ALA A 359 -9.65 3.59 -2.24
CA ALA A 359 -10.22 3.03 -3.45
C ALA A 359 -10.32 4.13 -4.53
N GLY A 360 -9.57 4.00 -5.62
CA GLY A 360 -9.71 4.86 -6.78
C GLY A 360 -10.99 4.57 -7.58
N GLU A 361 -11.19 5.25 -8.71
CA GLU A 361 -12.32 4.98 -9.63
C GLU A 361 -12.37 3.52 -10.11
N ARG A 362 -11.22 2.85 -10.03
CA ARG A 362 -11.03 1.44 -10.35
C ARG A 362 -11.00 0.55 -9.10
N GLY A 363 -11.59 0.93 -7.96
CA GLY A 363 -11.71 0.07 -6.78
C GLY A 363 -10.41 -0.34 -6.05
N GLY A 364 -9.23 -0.15 -6.65
CA GLY A 364 -7.92 -0.52 -6.09
C GLY A 364 -7.23 0.60 -5.32
N ASP A 365 -6.18 0.23 -4.57
CA ASP A 365 -5.28 1.15 -3.86
C ASP A 365 -4.53 2.06 -4.84
N ASP A 366 -5.04 3.27 -5.04
CA ASP A 366 -4.56 4.18 -6.07
C ASP A 366 -3.28 4.92 -5.62
N PRO A 367 -2.13 4.74 -6.31
CA PRO A 367 -0.91 5.47 -5.99
C PRO A 367 -1.03 6.99 -6.16
N ALA A 368 -1.91 7.48 -7.04
CA ALA A 368 -2.15 8.91 -7.19
C ALA A 368 -2.81 9.51 -5.95
N LEU A 369 -3.77 8.80 -5.34
CA LEU A 369 -4.40 9.22 -4.07
C LEU A 369 -3.38 9.23 -2.92
N ARG A 370 -2.50 8.24 -2.84
CA ARG A 370 -1.42 8.23 -1.82
C ARG A 370 -0.44 9.37 -1.99
N ALA A 371 -0.06 9.66 -3.24
CA ALA A 371 0.82 10.77 -3.54
C ALA A 371 0.15 12.12 -3.24
N ALA A 372 -1.12 12.28 -3.61
CA ALA A 372 -1.89 13.48 -3.29
C ALA A 372 -2.07 13.67 -1.79
N PHE A 373 -2.28 12.58 -1.03
CA PHE A 373 -2.34 12.62 0.43
C PHE A 373 -1.04 13.20 1.04
N LEU A 374 0.13 12.73 0.59
CA LEU A 374 1.41 13.26 1.08
C LEU A 374 1.60 14.74 0.74
N LEU A 375 1.15 15.19 -0.44
CA LEU A 375 1.14 16.61 -0.77
C LEU A 375 0.18 17.41 0.11
N ALA A 376 -1.02 16.89 0.39
CA ALA A 376 -1.97 17.54 1.28
C ALA A 376 -1.44 17.64 2.72
N VAL A 377 -0.76 16.59 3.23
CA VAL A 377 -0.07 16.63 4.53
C VAL A 377 1.02 17.70 4.53
N ARG A 378 1.85 17.75 3.48
CA ARG A 378 2.88 18.79 3.32
C ARG A 378 2.28 20.19 3.30
N ASP A 379 1.19 20.41 2.57
CA ASP A 379 0.51 21.70 2.51
C ASP A 379 -0.14 22.10 3.84
N THR A 380 -0.51 21.13 4.68
CA THR A 380 -0.92 21.38 6.07
C THR A 380 0.25 21.84 6.94
N LEU A 381 1.43 21.23 6.74
CA LEU A 381 2.61 21.45 7.57
C LEU A 381 3.41 22.71 7.20
N VAL A 382 3.52 23.03 5.91
CA VAL A 382 4.37 24.12 5.42
C VAL A 382 3.82 24.78 4.17
N THR A 383 3.80 26.11 4.17
CA THR A 383 3.57 26.92 2.97
C THR A 383 4.88 27.54 2.50
N GLU A 384 5.16 27.50 1.20
CA GLU A 384 6.34 28.14 0.62
C GLU A 384 5.98 29.49 0.01
N HIS A 385 6.79 30.52 0.27
CA HIS A 385 6.61 31.86 -0.30
C HIS A 385 7.95 32.50 -0.66
N GLY A 386 8.16 32.91 -1.92
CA GLY A 386 9.29 33.77 -2.31
C GLY A 386 10.67 33.39 -1.76
N GLY A 387 10.97 32.09 -1.57
CA GLY A 387 12.22 31.60 -0.99
C GLY A 387 12.23 31.34 0.53
N GLY A 388 11.11 31.50 1.24
CA GLY A 388 10.93 31.19 2.65
C GLY A 388 9.85 30.13 2.91
N LEU A 389 9.79 29.67 4.17
CA LEU A 389 8.89 28.64 4.69
C LEU A 389 8.03 29.23 5.80
N ASP A 390 6.72 28.97 5.79
CA ASP A 390 5.80 29.33 6.86
C ASP A 390 5.16 28.06 7.42
N LEU A 391 5.45 27.77 8.69
CA LEU A 391 5.04 26.55 9.37
C LEU A 391 3.57 26.63 9.78
N LEU A 392 2.84 25.52 9.57
CA LEU A 392 1.47 25.30 10.03
C LEU A 392 0.44 26.33 9.49
N ARG A 393 0.81 27.15 8.50
CA ARG A 393 -0.06 28.17 7.91
C ARG A 393 -1.22 27.57 7.12
N GLY A 394 -0.99 26.46 6.43
CA GLY A 394 -1.99 25.75 5.64
C GLY A 394 -3.00 24.98 6.49
N ALA A 395 -2.76 24.83 7.79
CA ALA A 395 -3.80 24.45 8.71
C ALA A 395 -4.75 25.66 8.86
N GLY A 396 -5.90 25.65 8.18
CA GLY A 396 -7.11 26.32 8.69
C GLY A 396 -7.43 25.91 10.14
N ALA A 397 -6.81 24.80 10.58
CA ALA A 397 -6.64 24.29 11.92
C ALA A 397 -5.43 24.86 12.70
N ALA A 398 -4.85 26.02 12.39
CA ALA A 398 -3.99 26.70 13.36
C ALA A 398 -4.77 26.95 14.66
N GLY A 399 -6.08 27.25 14.55
CA GLY A 399 -7.00 27.33 15.70
C GLY A 399 -7.21 25.98 16.41
N ASP A 400 -7.37 24.88 15.66
CA ASP A 400 -7.62 23.55 16.25
C ASP A 400 -6.33 22.88 16.78
N LEU A 401 -5.19 23.02 16.10
CA LEU A 401 -3.88 22.53 16.54
C LEU A 401 -3.34 23.36 17.69
N ALA A 402 -3.41 24.71 17.62
CA ALA A 402 -3.05 25.55 18.77
C ALA A 402 -4.04 25.39 19.93
N GLY A 403 -5.31 25.11 19.65
CA GLY A 403 -6.32 24.76 20.65
C GLY A 403 -6.09 23.40 21.31
N SER A 404 -5.65 22.40 20.55
CA SER A 404 -5.39 21.03 21.06
C SER A 404 -4.18 20.95 21.98
N ARG A 405 -3.22 21.87 21.82
CA ARG A 405 -1.92 21.88 22.52
C ARG A 405 -1.17 20.53 22.46
N GLN A 406 -1.43 19.72 21.44
CA GLN A 406 -0.68 18.48 21.22
C GLN A 406 0.72 18.81 20.69
N PRO A 407 1.75 18.07 21.14
CA PRO A 407 3.08 18.17 20.54
C PRO A 407 3.04 17.62 19.11
N ILE A 408 3.79 18.26 18.21
CA ILE A 408 3.92 17.83 16.81
C ILE A 408 5.39 17.64 16.52
N GLU A 409 5.77 16.54 15.89
CA GLU A 409 7.14 16.32 15.42
C GLU A 409 7.11 15.98 13.94
N VAL A 410 7.93 16.67 13.16
CA VAL A 410 8.10 16.46 11.73
C VAL A 410 9.58 16.32 11.45
N HIS A 411 9.95 15.25 10.77
CA HIS A 411 11.33 14.99 10.37
C HIS A 411 11.44 14.93 8.86
N ARG A 412 12.47 15.60 8.31
CA ARG A 412 12.92 15.44 6.92
C ARG A 412 11.84 15.69 5.86
N LEU A 413 10.96 16.66 6.09
CA LEU A 413 10.00 17.13 5.11
C LEU A 413 10.72 17.82 3.94
N GLY A 414 10.55 17.31 2.73
CA GLY A 414 11.08 17.91 1.52
C GLY A 414 10.40 19.22 1.18
N THR A 415 11.19 20.28 1.00
CA THR A 415 10.75 21.62 0.61
C THR A 415 11.59 22.15 -0.55
N GLY A 416 11.17 23.26 -1.15
CA GLY A 416 11.99 24.01 -2.09
C GLY A 416 13.34 24.44 -1.54
N CYS A 417 13.50 24.54 -0.21
CA CYS A 417 14.70 25.02 0.46
C CYS A 417 15.64 23.91 0.96
N GLY A 418 15.21 22.64 0.90
CA GLY A 418 15.93 21.52 1.50
C GLY A 418 15.01 20.61 2.32
N LEU A 419 15.60 19.84 3.22
CA LEU A 419 14.87 18.99 4.16
C LEU A 419 14.64 19.76 5.47
N LEU A 420 13.38 19.96 5.83
CA LEU A 420 12.95 20.63 7.05
C LEU A 420 12.55 19.58 8.10
N SER A 421 13.09 19.72 9.30
CA SER A 421 12.59 19.06 10.51
C SER A 421 12.17 20.12 11.52
N PHE A 422 11.07 19.91 12.22
CA PHE A 422 10.67 20.78 13.32
C PHE A 422 9.86 20.04 14.38
N GLY A 423 9.94 20.53 15.61
CA GLY A 423 9.13 20.07 16.73
C GLY A 423 8.39 21.24 17.37
N LEU A 424 7.08 21.09 17.58
CA LEU A 424 6.25 22.02 18.34
C LEU A 424 5.90 21.38 19.69
N ARG A 425 6.24 22.08 20.77
CA ARG A 425 5.94 21.67 22.16
C ARG A 425 5.26 22.81 22.90
N TRP A 426 4.67 22.51 24.06
CA TRP A 426 3.94 23.49 24.86
C TRP A 426 4.50 23.55 26.28
N HIS A 427 4.83 24.76 26.75
CA HIS A 427 5.29 25.06 28.10
C HIS A 427 4.32 26.06 28.73
N ASP A 428 3.51 25.62 29.69
CA ASP A 428 2.52 26.46 30.38
C ASP A 428 1.63 27.27 29.41
N GLY A 429 1.25 26.65 28.29
CA GLY A 429 0.43 27.26 27.24
C GLY A 429 1.20 28.12 26.23
N THR A 430 2.52 28.27 26.39
CA THR A 430 3.40 28.95 25.41
C THR A 430 4.01 27.92 24.45
N PRO A 431 3.89 28.11 23.12
CA PRO A 431 4.51 27.20 22.17
C PRO A 431 6.03 27.37 22.12
N ALA A 432 6.76 26.27 22.11
CA ALA A 432 8.18 26.19 21.84
C ALA A 432 8.41 25.46 20.53
N LEU A 433 9.18 26.10 19.64
CA LEU A 433 9.52 25.59 18.33
C LEU A 433 10.99 25.21 18.29
N LEU A 434 11.30 24.00 17.85
CA LEU A 434 12.64 23.54 17.49
C LEU A 434 12.66 23.30 16.00
N TRP A 435 13.74 23.65 15.30
CA TRP A 435 13.83 23.43 13.86
C TRP A 435 15.25 23.12 13.40
N GLU A 436 15.31 22.45 12.26
CA GLU A 436 16.52 22.17 11.48
C GLU A 436 16.16 22.18 9.99
N LEU A 437 16.90 22.92 9.18
CA LEU A 437 16.77 23.00 7.74
C LEU A 437 18.11 22.60 7.12
N ALA A 438 18.16 21.39 6.56
CA ALA A 438 19.32 20.90 5.82
C ALA A 438 19.18 21.30 4.34
N PRO A 439 20.11 22.09 3.78
CA PRO A 439 20.09 22.41 2.35
C PRO A 439 20.33 21.14 1.51
N PRO A 440 19.92 21.14 0.23
CA PRO A 440 20.23 20.01 -0.65
C PRO A 440 21.74 19.86 -0.83
N GLY A 441 22.28 18.67 -0.54
CA GLY A 441 23.69 18.32 -0.67
C GLY A 441 24.06 17.81 -2.07
N THR A 442 23.08 17.39 -2.88
CA THR A 442 23.29 16.90 -4.25
C THR A 442 22.39 17.59 -5.27
N ARG A 443 22.80 17.57 -6.55
CA ARG A 443 21.96 18.05 -7.66
C ARG A 443 20.60 17.36 -7.72
N LEU A 444 20.57 16.08 -7.36
CA LEU A 444 19.37 15.26 -7.39
C LEU A 444 18.40 15.66 -6.26
N GLU A 445 18.95 16.01 -5.10
CA GLU A 445 18.17 16.62 -4.01
C GLU A 445 17.69 18.03 -4.37
N SER A 446 18.51 18.88 -4.99
CA SER A 446 18.07 20.20 -5.45
C SER A 446 16.91 20.10 -6.45
N TRP A 447 16.97 19.11 -7.32
CA TRP A 447 15.90 18.80 -8.27
C TRP A 447 14.61 18.34 -7.55
N ALA A 448 14.73 17.46 -6.55
CA ALA A 448 13.60 17.04 -5.74
C ALA A 448 13.00 18.21 -4.93
N CYS A 449 13.84 19.10 -4.40
CA CYS A 449 13.39 20.35 -3.79
C CYS A 449 12.55 21.19 -4.75
N ALA A 450 12.98 21.33 -6.01
CA ALA A 450 12.20 22.04 -7.03
C ALA A 450 10.84 21.37 -7.33
N LEU A 451 10.78 20.03 -7.29
CA LEU A 451 9.51 19.31 -7.38
C LEU A 451 8.61 19.54 -6.14
N ALA A 452 9.18 19.55 -4.94
CA ALA A 452 8.45 19.77 -3.70
C ALA A 452 7.92 21.21 -3.57
N ALA A 453 8.64 22.20 -4.11
CA ALA A 453 8.28 23.62 -4.07
C ALA A 453 7.02 23.96 -4.88
N GLY A 454 6.78 23.22 -5.98
CA GLY A 454 5.64 23.43 -6.86
C GLY A 454 5.59 24.75 -7.64
N GLY A 455 6.73 25.43 -7.83
CA GLY A 455 6.83 26.71 -8.53
C GLY A 455 8.24 27.03 -9.04
N GLU A 456 8.40 28.15 -9.72
CA GLU A 456 9.70 28.63 -10.23
C GLU A 456 10.57 29.10 -9.07
N ARG A 457 11.64 28.37 -8.79
CA ARG A 457 12.78 28.89 -8.04
C ARG A 457 13.78 29.39 -9.10
N GLY A 458 14.12 30.68 -9.05
CA GLY A 458 15.34 31.16 -9.68
C GLY A 458 16.55 30.53 -8.98
N ASP A 459 17.63 30.31 -9.71
CA ASP A 459 18.88 29.61 -9.32
C ASP A 459 19.61 30.13 -8.07
N ALA A 460 19.04 31.08 -7.31
CA ALA A 460 19.68 31.66 -6.15
C ALA A 460 19.32 30.92 -4.86
N ALA A 461 20.35 30.36 -4.21
CA ALA A 461 20.35 29.92 -2.82
C ALA A 461 20.19 31.15 -1.88
N VAL A 462 18.98 31.71 -1.81
CA VAL A 462 18.63 32.68 -0.78
C VAL A 462 18.47 31.92 0.55
N PRO A 463 19.04 32.38 1.68
CA PRO A 463 18.78 31.78 2.97
C PRO A 463 17.27 31.79 3.22
N ALA A 464 16.71 30.61 3.49
CA ALA A 464 15.27 30.47 3.65
C ALA A 464 14.83 31.14 4.94
N GLN A 465 14.04 32.21 4.82
CA GLN A 465 13.36 32.77 5.99
C GLN A 465 12.31 31.78 6.46
N LEU A 466 12.43 31.33 7.72
CA LEU A 466 11.44 30.51 8.40
C LEU A 466 10.50 31.42 9.20
N ARG A 467 9.19 31.17 9.09
CA ARG A 467 8.13 31.85 9.81
C ARG A 467 7.22 30.82 10.47
N ALA A 468 6.55 31.24 11.53
CA ALA A 468 5.52 30.47 12.21
C ALA A 468 4.32 31.38 12.46
N SER A 469 3.81 32.01 11.40
CA SER A 469 2.83 33.10 11.51
C SER A 469 1.50 32.64 12.13
N ALA A 470 1.20 31.35 12.03
CA ALA A 470 0.07 30.68 12.67
C ALA A 470 0.17 30.64 14.21
N LEU A 471 1.39 30.71 14.76
CA LEU A 471 1.65 30.65 16.21
C LEU A 471 1.95 32.04 16.78
N LEU A 472 2.77 32.82 16.07
CA LEU A 472 3.13 34.19 16.42
C LEU A 472 3.44 34.96 15.14
N GLU A 473 2.55 35.86 14.73
CA GLU A 473 2.60 36.55 13.42
C GLU A 473 3.93 37.28 13.17
N SER A 474 4.53 37.84 14.22
CA SER A 474 5.78 38.59 14.16
C SER A 474 7.04 37.72 14.13
N TRP A 475 6.94 36.43 14.43
CA TRP A 475 8.13 35.57 14.56
C TRP A 475 8.68 35.14 13.20
N SER A 476 9.98 35.34 13.02
CA SER A 476 10.73 34.79 11.89
C SER A 476 12.21 34.62 12.22
N THR A 477 12.89 33.78 11.46
CA THR A 477 14.34 33.57 11.57
C THR A 477 14.93 33.16 10.23
N ASP A 478 16.22 33.42 10.03
CA ASP A 478 17.03 32.97 8.89
C ASP A 478 18.03 31.88 9.29
N ARG A 479 18.04 31.47 10.57
CA ARG A 479 18.93 30.43 11.08
C ARG A 479 18.47 29.07 10.56
N ALA A 480 19.40 28.28 10.05
CA ALA A 480 19.14 26.92 9.59
C ALA A 480 18.69 25.98 10.73
N ALA A 481 19.09 26.23 11.98
CA ALA A 481 18.64 25.45 13.12
C ALA A 481 18.52 26.34 14.37
N GLY A 482 17.67 25.91 15.30
CA GLY A 482 17.52 26.59 16.59
C GLY A 482 16.30 26.15 17.37
N GLU A 483 16.09 26.85 18.48
CA GLU A 483 14.91 26.75 19.33
C GLU A 483 14.40 28.15 19.66
N ALA A 484 13.08 28.29 19.79
CA ALA A 484 12.42 29.54 20.14
C ALA A 484 11.18 29.27 20.99
N LEU A 485 11.08 29.98 22.11
CA LEU A 485 9.84 30.08 22.87
C LEU A 485 9.03 31.27 22.31
N LEU A 486 7.85 30.99 21.75
CA LEU A 486 7.04 31.96 21.02
C LEU A 486 6.14 32.73 21.99
N ARG A 487 6.72 33.75 22.63
CA ARG A 487 5.99 34.68 23.52
C ARG A 487 5.41 35.84 22.70
N PRO A 488 4.13 36.23 22.94
CA PRO A 488 3.52 37.39 22.30
C PRO A 488 4.32 38.68 22.45
#